data_AF-A0A538RT52-F1
#
_entry.id   AF-A0A538RT52-F1
#
_cell.length_a   1.000
_cell.length_b   1.000
_cell.length_c   1.000
_cell.angle_alpha   90.00
_cell.angle_beta   90.00
_cell.angle_gamma   90.00
#
_symmetry.space_group_name_H-M   'P 1'
#
loop_
_entity.id
_entity.type
_entity.pdbx_description
1 polymer ?
#
loop_
_entity_poly.entity_id
_entity_poly.type
_entity_poly.pdbx_seq_one_letter_code
_entity_poly.pdbx_strand_id
1 'polypeptide(L)'
;MDSWTTSKSGETAEIHKQIASSFTGGASFAYIVPTFFDPTHNSPMLILVHRGEYPLYDLTVRILDMATFDKMARPNNAYSDKLREEVQVSISNIAPNQARMLKTVQLGSDPLRWNLFFSARNGFFTELLRVRGVGNEWKTALKVISTPSSSHEQLLFEQIDSGYPRSEDGQVEW
;
A
#
# COMPACT_ATOMS: atom_id res chain seq x y z
N MET A 1 5.19 -45.33 20.78
CA MET A 1 4.74 -43.98 21.17
C MET A 1 5.43 -42.96 20.27
N ASP A 2 4.73 -42.25 19.41
CA ASP A 2 4.27 -42.72 18.08
C ASP A 2 4.50 -41.55 17.13
N SER A 3 5.43 -41.66 16.17
CA SER A 3 5.66 -40.58 15.18
C SER A 3 4.46 -40.38 14.25
N TRP A 4 3.54 -41.34 14.21
CA TRP A 4 2.32 -41.33 13.40
C TRP A 4 1.24 -40.37 13.91
N THR A 5 1.09 -40.20 15.23
CA THR A 5 0.11 -39.28 15.82
C THR A 5 0.56 -37.83 15.68
N THR A 6 1.87 -37.56 15.77
CA THR A 6 2.43 -36.22 15.58
C THR A 6 2.34 -35.74 14.13
N SER A 7 2.50 -36.64 13.15
CA SER A 7 2.38 -36.33 11.72
C SER A 7 0.96 -35.89 11.35
N LYS A 8 -0.07 -36.61 11.80
CA LYS A 8 -1.48 -36.29 11.51
C LYS A 8 -1.95 -35.00 12.20
N SER A 9 -1.48 -34.73 13.42
CA SER A 9 -1.82 -33.48 14.11
C SER A 9 -1.23 -32.25 13.42
N GLY A 10 -0.01 -32.37 12.86
CA GLY A 10 0.62 -31.28 12.10
C GLY A 10 -0.10 -30.97 10.79
N GLU A 11 -0.47 -32.00 10.04
CA GLU A 11 -1.20 -31.87 8.77
C GLU A 11 -2.58 -31.22 8.97
N THR A 12 -3.30 -31.62 10.03
CA THR A 12 -4.61 -31.04 10.37
C THR A 12 -4.49 -29.55 10.74
N ALA A 13 -3.47 -29.20 11.52
CA ALA A 13 -3.23 -27.81 11.90
C ALA A 13 -2.91 -26.93 10.69
N GLU A 14 -2.13 -27.44 9.74
CA GLU A 14 -1.79 -26.72 8.52
C GLU A 14 -3.01 -26.50 7.63
N ILE A 15 -3.86 -27.52 7.45
CA ILE A 15 -5.11 -27.38 6.69
C ILE A 15 -6.02 -26.33 7.33
N HIS A 16 -6.18 -26.35 8.67
CA HIS A 16 -6.97 -25.32 9.36
C HIS A 16 -6.41 -23.92 9.15
N LYS A 17 -5.08 -23.77 9.16
CA LYS A 17 -4.41 -22.49 8.88
C LYS A 17 -4.65 -22.02 7.44
N GLN A 18 -4.59 -22.92 6.46
CA GLN A 18 -4.87 -22.60 5.06
C GLN A 18 -6.33 -22.17 4.86
N ILE A 19 -7.28 -22.89 5.47
CA ILE A 19 -8.70 -22.52 5.44
C ILE A 19 -8.89 -21.13 6.05
N ALA A 20 -8.38 -20.89 7.26
CA ALA A 20 -8.46 -19.57 7.90
C ALA A 20 -7.84 -18.46 7.04
N SER A 21 -6.69 -18.73 6.41
CA SER A 21 -6.01 -17.80 5.52
C SER A 21 -6.82 -17.51 4.25
N SER A 22 -7.52 -18.49 3.70
CA SER A 22 -8.40 -18.28 2.53
C SER A 22 -9.60 -17.38 2.81
N PHE A 23 -10.09 -17.34 4.06
CA PHE A 23 -11.21 -16.48 4.44
C PHE A 23 -10.78 -15.08 4.91
N THR A 24 -9.56 -14.97 5.45
CA THR A 24 -9.03 -13.73 6.00
C THR A 24 -8.17 -12.95 5.01
N GLY A 25 -7.50 -13.62 4.09
CA GLY A 25 -6.46 -13.07 3.22
C GLY A 25 -5.03 -13.39 3.68
N GLY A 26 -4.88 -14.04 4.83
CA GLY A 26 -3.58 -14.51 5.33
C GLY A 26 -2.52 -13.40 5.35
N ALA A 27 -1.32 -13.69 4.84
CA ALA A 27 -0.22 -12.74 4.73
C ALA A 27 -0.25 -11.88 3.46
N SER A 28 -1.36 -11.87 2.71
CA SER A 28 -1.46 -11.11 1.47
C SER A 28 -1.62 -9.61 1.73
N PHE A 29 -1.19 -8.78 0.81
CA PHE A 29 -1.34 -7.33 0.87
C PHE A 29 -1.53 -6.77 -0.53
N ALA A 30 -1.81 -5.48 -0.61
CA ALA A 30 -1.90 -4.76 -1.87
C ALA A 30 -1.13 -3.44 -1.79
N TYR A 31 -0.86 -2.87 -2.95
CA TYR A 31 -0.23 -1.56 -3.06
C TYR A 31 -0.69 -0.91 -4.37
N ILE A 32 -0.55 0.41 -4.48
CA ILE A 32 -0.98 1.18 -5.64
C ILE A 32 0.23 1.78 -6.35
N VAL A 33 0.39 1.43 -7.62
CA VAL A 33 1.44 2.00 -8.47
C VAL A 33 0.85 3.02 -9.44
N PRO A 34 1.43 4.22 -9.58
CA PRO A 34 1.10 5.13 -10.66
C PRO A 34 1.80 4.65 -11.95
N THR A 35 1.01 4.35 -12.98
CA THR A 35 1.52 3.97 -14.30
C THR A 35 1.39 5.14 -15.26
N PHE A 36 2.54 5.57 -15.80
CA PHE A 36 2.64 6.66 -16.76
C PHE A 36 2.64 6.08 -18.18
N PHE A 37 1.51 6.18 -18.88
CA PHE A 37 1.42 5.76 -20.29
C PHE A 37 2.06 6.76 -21.24
N ASP A 38 2.04 8.04 -20.85
CA ASP A 38 2.81 9.10 -21.50
C ASP A 38 3.68 9.78 -20.44
N PRO A 39 5.02 9.68 -20.53
CA PRO A 39 5.93 10.24 -19.55
C PRO A 39 5.89 11.77 -19.49
N THR A 40 5.37 12.43 -20.53
CA THR A 40 5.26 13.89 -20.60
C THR A 40 3.97 14.43 -19.95
N HIS A 41 3.01 13.56 -19.65
CA HIS A 41 1.75 13.93 -19.04
C HIS A 41 1.76 13.65 -17.54
N ASN A 42 1.31 14.63 -16.76
CA ASN A 42 1.23 14.55 -15.30
C ASN A 42 -0.03 13.81 -14.81
N SER A 43 -0.48 12.79 -15.55
CA SER A 43 -1.76 12.13 -15.32
C SER A 43 -1.63 10.61 -15.34
N PRO A 44 -1.00 9.97 -14.34
CA PRO A 44 -0.85 8.52 -14.31
C PRO A 44 -2.18 7.83 -14.01
N MET A 45 -2.29 6.59 -14.52
CA MET A 45 -3.32 5.65 -14.09
C MET A 45 -2.87 4.99 -12.79
N LEU A 46 -3.71 5.06 -11.76
CA LEU A 46 -3.46 4.32 -10.52
C LEU A 46 -3.89 2.87 -10.70
N ILE A 47 -2.97 1.93 -10.43
CA ILE A 47 -3.23 0.50 -10.51
C ILE A 47 -3.02 -0.09 -9.12
N LEU A 48 -4.06 -0.70 -8.56
CA LEU A 48 -3.94 -1.55 -7.38
C LEU A 48 -3.34 -2.89 -7.81
N VAL A 49 -2.30 -3.34 -7.13
CA VAL A 49 -1.65 -4.63 -7.34
C VAL A 49 -1.79 -5.48 -6.08
N HIS A 50 -2.33 -6.69 -6.22
CA HIS A 50 -2.33 -7.68 -5.16
C HIS A 50 -0.99 -8.41 -5.09
N ARG A 51 -0.57 -8.77 -3.88
CA ARG A 51 0.57 -9.65 -3.63
C ARG A 51 0.31 -10.61 -2.48
N GLY A 52 0.48 -11.90 -2.73
CA GLY A 52 0.29 -12.96 -1.75
C GLY A 52 -0.46 -14.16 -2.34
N GLU A 53 -0.72 -15.17 -1.53
CA GLU A 53 -1.37 -16.41 -1.98
C GLU A 53 -2.90 -16.39 -1.84
N TYR A 54 -3.44 -15.49 -1.01
CA TYR A 54 -4.85 -15.49 -0.63
C TYR A 54 -5.55 -14.20 -1.09
N PRO A 55 -6.85 -14.27 -1.46
CA PRO A 55 -7.61 -13.09 -1.84
C PRO A 55 -7.69 -12.08 -0.70
N LEU A 56 -7.76 -10.79 -1.04
CA LEU A 56 -8.10 -9.75 -0.08
C LEU A 56 -9.58 -9.43 -0.21
N TYR A 57 -10.28 -9.47 0.93
CA TYR A 57 -11.69 -9.18 1.04
C TYR A 57 -11.95 -7.86 1.74
N ASP A 58 -13.02 -7.19 1.33
CA ASP A 58 -13.46 -5.92 1.90
C ASP A 58 -12.34 -4.86 1.95
N LEU A 59 -11.49 -4.87 0.92
CA LEU A 59 -10.36 -3.97 0.78
C LEU A 59 -10.85 -2.53 0.61
N THR A 60 -10.45 -1.70 1.55
CA THR A 60 -10.63 -0.26 1.52
C THR A 60 -9.28 0.42 1.55
N VAL A 61 -9.17 1.53 0.83
CA VAL A 61 -7.95 2.32 0.75
C VAL A 61 -8.28 3.76 1.07
N ARG A 62 -7.43 4.38 1.86
CA ARG A 62 -7.56 5.74 2.31
C ARG A 62 -6.28 6.48 1.96
N ILE A 63 -6.39 7.49 1.10
CA ILE A 63 -5.23 8.18 0.53
C ILE A 63 -5.08 9.54 1.20
N LEU A 64 -3.92 9.78 1.79
CA LEU A 64 -3.54 11.06 2.38
C LEU A 64 -2.43 11.70 1.54
N ASP A 65 -2.71 12.89 1.01
CA ASP A 65 -1.68 13.75 0.42
C ASP A 65 -0.99 14.57 1.51
N MET A 66 0.31 14.32 1.71
CA MET A 66 1.10 14.99 2.73
C MET A 66 1.28 16.49 2.44
N ALA A 67 1.31 16.91 1.18
CA ALA A 67 1.40 18.33 0.83
C ALA A 67 0.13 19.09 1.26
N THR A 68 -1.03 18.44 1.13
CA THR A 68 -2.29 18.97 1.66
C THR A 68 -2.30 18.95 3.18
N PHE A 69 -1.89 17.84 3.79
CA PHE A 69 -1.83 17.70 5.24
C PHE A 69 -0.96 18.78 5.90
N ASP A 70 0.22 19.05 5.36
CA ASP A 70 1.16 20.07 5.87
C ASP A 70 0.57 21.49 5.81
N LYS A 71 -0.19 21.81 4.75
CA LYS A 71 -0.90 23.10 4.63
C LYS A 71 -1.98 23.24 5.71
N MET A 72 -2.64 22.15 6.07
CA MET A 72 -3.71 22.12 7.07
C MET A 72 -3.23 22.00 8.51
N ALA A 73 -2.03 21.46 8.75
CA ALA A 73 -1.41 21.41 10.07
C ALA A 73 -1.06 22.81 10.62
N ARG A 74 -1.14 23.86 9.79
CA ARG A 74 -0.98 25.25 10.21
C ARG A 74 -2.08 25.67 11.19
N PRO A 75 -1.77 26.51 12.20
CA PRO A 75 -2.61 26.72 13.39
C PRO A 75 -3.98 27.37 13.15
N ASN A 76 -4.29 27.87 11.95
CA ASN A 76 -5.53 28.59 11.66
C ASN A 76 -6.64 27.76 10.97
N ASN A 77 -6.46 26.46 10.75
CA ASN A 77 -7.47 25.64 10.07
C ASN A 77 -8.24 24.75 11.07
N ALA A 78 -9.57 24.79 11.00
CA ALA A 78 -10.45 24.00 11.86
C ALA A 78 -10.22 22.49 11.65
N TYR A 79 -10.22 21.72 12.75
CA TYR A 79 -10.01 20.25 12.72
C TYR A 79 -11.01 19.52 11.80
N SER A 80 -12.23 20.06 11.66
CA SER A 80 -13.27 19.54 10.76
C SER A 80 -12.94 19.66 9.28
N ASP A 81 -12.11 20.62 8.87
CA ASP A 81 -11.71 20.78 7.48
C ASP A 81 -10.60 19.78 7.09
N LYS A 82 -9.85 19.28 8.09
CA LYS A 82 -8.77 18.29 7.91
C LYS A 82 -9.25 16.91 7.46
N LEU A 83 -10.53 16.58 7.72
CA LEU A 83 -11.12 15.27 7.40
C LEU A 83 -11.74 15.22 5.98
N ARG A 84 -11.88 16.36 5.29
CA ARG A 84 -12.61 16.44 4.01
C ARG A 84 -11.79 16.07 2.79
N GLU A 85 -10.46 16.05 2.89
CA GLU A 85 -9.57 15.79 1.75
C GLU A 85 -9.01 14.36 1.73
N GLU A 86 -9.45 13.53 2.67
CA GLU A 86 -9.13 12.11 2.69
C GLU A 86 -9.93 11.38 1.61
N VAL A 87 -9.25 10.92 0.56
CA VAL A 87 -9.90 10.17 -0.51
C VAL A 87 -10.01 8.72 -0.07
N GLN A 88 -11.21 8.31 0.32
CA GLN A 88 -11.53 6.90 0.59
C GLN A 88 -12.03 6.22 -0.68
N VAL A 89 -11.36 5.15 -1.08
CA VAL A 89 -11.74 4.30 -2.22
C VAL A 89 -12.07 2.92 -1.69
N SER A 90 -13.34 2.51 -1.86
CA SER A 90 -13.74 1.12 -1.61
C SER A 90 -13.46 0.29 -2.86
N ILE A 91 -12.50 -0.63 -2.76
CA ILE A 91 -12.12 -1.52 -3.87
C ILE A 91 -12.92 -2.83 -3.80
N SER A 92 -13.42 -3.21 -2.62
CA SER A 92 -14.08 -4.49 -2.36
C SER A 92 -13.09 -5.65 -2.42
N ASN A 93 -13.25 -6.63 -3.32
CA ASN A 93 -12.44 -7.84 -3.30
C ASN A 93 -11.39 -7.82 -4.42
N ILE A 94 -10.21 -8.39 -4.16
CA ILE A 94 -9.19 -8.64 -5.18
C ILE A 94 -8.63 -10.06 -5.03
N ALA A 95 -8.62 -10.82 -6.12
CA ALA A 95 -8.14 -12.19 -6.12
C ALA A 95 -6.59 -12.23 -6.20
N PRO A 96 -5.97 -13.37 -5.85
CA PRO A 96 -4.53 -13.53 -5.96
C PRO A 96 -3.98 -13.21 -7.34
N ASN A 97 -2.81 -12.56 -7.39
CA ASN A 97 -2.09 -12.22 -8.62
C ASN A 97 -2.87 -11.34 -9.61
N GLN A 98 -3.87 -10.60 -9.13
CA GLN A 98 -4.60 -9.64 -9.94
C GLN A 98 -4.11 -8.22 -9.72
N ALA A 99 -4.31 -7.41 -10.77
CA ALA A 99 -4.21 -5.97 -10.69
C ALA A 99 -5.54 -5.34 -11.11
N ARG A 100 -5.87 -4.19 -10.55
CA ARG A 100 -7.09 -3.45 -10.87
C ARG A 100 -6.75 -2.00 -11.19
N MET A 101 -7.15 -1.56 -12.38
CA MET A 101 -7.14 -0.15 -12.74
C MET A 101 -8.16 0.59 -11.88
N LEU A 102 -7.73 1.66 -11.22
CA LEU A 102 -8.60 2.47 -10.38
C LEU A 102 -9.10 3.67 -11.17
N LYS A 103 -8.28 4.71 -11.27
CA LYS A 103 -8.58 5.94 -11.98
C LYS A 103 -7.30 6.63 -12.41
N THR A 104 -7.42 7.44 -13.45
CA THR A 104 -6.41 8.46 -13.76
C THR A 104 -6.51 9.59 -12.75
N VAL A 105 -5.38 10.06 -12.24
CA VAL A 105 -5.32 11.21 -11.33
C VAL A 105 -4.41 12.27 -11.91
N GLN A 106 -4.76 13.54 -11.71
CA GLN A 106 -3.83 14.62 -12.01
C GLN A 106 -2.84 14.75 -10.86
N LEU A 107 -1.54 14.64 -11.16
CA LEU A 107 -0.51 14.90 -10.17
C LEU A 107 -0.48 16.38 -9.80
N GLY A 108 -0.31 16.63 -8.51
CA GLY A 108 -0.04 17.96 -7.97
C GLY A 108 1.41 18.40 -8.22
N SER A 109 1.94 19.20 -7.30
CA SER A 109 3.33 19.68 -7.36
C SER A 109 4.32 18.61 -6.90
N ASP A 110 5.42 18.44 -7.62
CA ASP A 110 6.61 17.67 -7.20
C ASP A 110 7.29 18.37 -5.99
N PRO A 111 7.63 17.66 -4.89
CA PRO A 111 7.46 16.23 -4.64
C PRO A 111 6.03 15.82 -4.25
N LEU A 112 5.57 14.70 -4.81
CA LEU A 112 4.36 14.05 -4.32
C LEU A 112 4.71 13.03 -3.25
N ARG A 113 4.02 13.16 -2.12
CA ARG A 113 4.19 12.29 -0.95
C ARG A 113 2.81 11.82 -0.51
N TRP A 114 2.48 10.57 -0.81
CA TRP A 114 1.21 9.97 -0.47
C TRP A 114 1.40 8.86 0.55
N ASN A 115 0.54 8.86 1.57
CA ASN A 115 0.42 7.75 2.50
C ASN A 115 -0.94 7.09 2.25
N LEU A 116 -0.92 5.81 1.89
CA LEU A 116 -2.11 5.05 1.58
C LEU A 116 -2.32 4.02 2.69
N PHE A 117 -3.43 4.14 3.39
CA PHE A 117 -3.80 3.23 4.49
C PHE A 117 -4.81 2.22 3.96
N PHE A 118 -4.43 0.95 3.99
CA PHE A 118 -5.26 -0.16 3.56
C PHE A 118 -5.88 -0.85 4.77
N SER A 119 -7.13 -1.26 4.62
CA SER A 119 -7.81 -2.14 5.56
C SER A 119 -8.50 -3.26 4.78
N ALA A 120 -8.28 -4.49 5.22
CA ALA A 120 -8.92 -5.70 4.73
C ALA A 120 -9.17 -6.66 5.91
N ARG A 121 -9.79 -7.81 5.64
CA ARG A 121 -10.08 -8.80 6.69
C ARG A 121 -8.85 -9.35 7.42
N ASN A 122 -7.67 -9.30 6.81
CA ASN A 122 -6.41 -9.71 7.43
C ASN A 122 -5.68 -8.58 8.18
N GLY A 123 -6.30 -7.40 8.30
CA GLY A 123 -5.79 -6.29 9.10
C GLY A 123 -5.43 -5.07 8.27
N PHE A 124 -4.40 -4.35 8.72
CA PHE A 124 -4.00 -3.06 8.18
C PHE A 124 -2.56 -3.10 7.68
N PHE A 125 -2.33 -2.39 6.59
CA PHE A 125 -1.01 -2.12 6.06
C PHE A 125 -1.00 -0.72 5.44
N THR A 126 0.17 -0.10 5.46
CA THR A 126 0.37 1.27 4.98
C THR A 126 1.38 1.23 3.84
N GLU A 127 1.04 1.88 2.74
CA GLU A 127 1.98 2.18 1.66
C GLU A 127 2.42 3.63 1.76
N LEU A 128 3.73 3.83 1.74
CA LEU A 128 4.37 5.13 1.59
C LEU A 128 4.78 5.24 0.12
N LEU A 129 4.07 6.05 -0.66
CA LEU A 129 4.34 6.27 -2.07
C LEU A 129 4.95 7.66 -2.28
N ARG A 130 6.13 7.70 -2.88
CA ARG A 130 6.87 8.93 -3.20
C ARG A 130 7.07 9.00 -4.70
N VAL A 131 6.77 10.15 -5.28
CA VAL A 131 6.87 10.37 -6.73
C VAL A 131 7.63 11.67 -6.98
N ARG A 132 8.64 11.61 -7.85
CA ARG A 132 9.54 12.72 -8.19
C ARG A 132 9.69 12.84 -9.70
N GLY A 133 9.69 14.06 -10.21
CA GLY A 133 10.10 14.33 -11.59
C GLY A 133 11.62 14.32 -11.67
N VAL A 134 12.20 13.51 -12.56
CA VAL A 134 13.64 13.44 -12.80
C VAL A 134 13.87 13.52 -14.30
N GLY A 135 14.29 14.71 -14.77
CA GLY A 135 14.36 15.01 -16.20
C GLY A 135 12.98 15.00 -16.83
N ASN A 136 12.77 14.16 -17.85
CA ASN A 136 11.49 14.00 -18.56
C ASN A 136 10.68 12.79 -18.09
N GLU A 137 11.06 12.17 -16.98
CA GLU A 137 10.41 10.97 -16.46
C GLU A 137 9.97 11.18 -15.01
N TRP A 138 8.88 10.52 -14.64
CA TRP A 138 8.47 10.37 -13.26
C TRP A 138 9.10 9.11 -12.68
N LYS A 139 9.75 9.25 -11.52
CA LYS A 139 10.33 8.14 -10.75
C LYS A 139 9.55 7.93 -9.47
N THR A 140 9.38 6.68 -9.09
CA THR A 140 8.64 6.28 -7.90
C THR A 140 9.54 5.58 -6.88
N ALA A 141 9.22 5.77 -5.61
CA ALA A 141 9.68 4.93 -4.52
C ALA A 141 8.46 4.57 -3.68
N LEU A 142 8.27 3.28 -3.42
CA LEU A 142 7.18 2.79 -2.59
C LEU A 142 7.68 1.82 -1.53
N LYS A 143 7.07 1.90 -0.34
CA LYS A 143 7.32 1.02 0.80
C LYS A 143 6.00 0.60 1.42
N VAL A 144 5.77 -0.69 1.55
CA VAL A 144 4.60 -1.25 2.23
C VAL A 144 5.02 -1.81 3.57
N ILE A 145 4.38 -1.32 4.62
CA ILE A 145 4.61 -1.76 6.00
C ILE A 145 3.32 -2.28 6.61
N SER A 146 3.43 -3.33 7.41
CA SER A 146 2.39 -3.69 8.35
C SER A 146 2.79 -3.17 9.73
N THR A 147 1.81 -2.70 10.48
CA THR A 147 1.98 -2.45 11.92
C THR A 147 1.06 -3.43 12.64
N PRO A 148 1.51 -4.66 12.90
CA PRO A 148 0.77 -5.57 13.76
C PRO A 148 0.57 -4.93 15.13
N SER A 149 -0.35 -5.49 15.93
CA SER A 149 -0.59 -5.06 17.31
C SER A 149 0.65 -5.08 18.21
N SER A 150 1.72 -5.75 17.82
CA SER A 150 3.07 -5.60 18.37
C SER A 150 3.77 -4.41 17.71
N SER A 151 4.10 -3.38 18.49
CA SER A 151 4.57 -2.02 18.13
C SER A 151 5.76 -1.86 17.16
N HIS A 152 6.23 -2.92 16.49
CA HIS A 152 7.30 -2.88 15.50
C HIS A 152 6.71 -2.91 14.09
N GLU A 153 7.12 -1.95 13.25
CA GLU A 153 6.80 -1.95 11.83
C GLU A 153 7.49 -3.13 11.13
N GLN A 154 6.71 -3.92 10.39
CA GLN A 154 7.23 -5.00 9.55
C GLN A 154 7.22 -4.53 8.09
N LEU A 155 8.39 -4.52 7.45
CA LEU A 155 8.50 -4.28 6.01
C LEU A 155 7.90 -5.49 5.26
N LEU A 156 6.86 -5.23 4.46
CA LEU A 156 6.25 -6.23 3.59
C LEU A 156 6.82 -6.17 2.17
N PHE A 157 7.07 -4.96 1.66
CA PHE A 157 7.56 -4.74 0.31
C PHE A 157 8.24 -3.38 0.16
N GLU A 158 9.27 -3.32 -0.66
CA GLU A 158 9.90 -2.08 -1.08
C GLU A 158 10.26 -2.18 -2.57
N GLN A 159 9.99 -1.11 -3.30
CA GLN A 159 10.41 -0.96 -4.69
C GLN A 159 10.77 0.50 -4.93
N ILE A 160 11.95 0.72 -5.50
CA ILE A 160 12.49 2.04 -5.81
C ILE A 160 12.95 2.02 -7.25
N ASP A 161 12.41 2.92 -8.08
CA ASP A 161 12.81 3.03 -9.47
C ASP A 161 14.29 3.43 -9.57
N SER A 162 14.97 2.87 -10.57
CA SER A 162 16.32 3.29 -10.90
C SER A 162 16.34 4.78 -11.25
N GLY A 163 17.24 5.53 -10.60
CA GLY A 163 17.35 6.99 -10.75
C GLY A 163 16.41 7.80 -9.86
N TYR A 164 15.65 7.19 -8.95
CA TYR A 164 14.91 7.95 -7.94
C TYR A 164 15.88 8.74 -7.03
N PRO A 165 15.63 10.04 -6.74
CA PRO A 165 16.50 10.87 -5.92
C PRO A 165 16.60 10.35 -4.49
N ARG A 166 17.81 10.34 -3.93
CA ARG A 166 18.08 9.89 -2.55
C ARG A 166 18.72 11.01 -1.75
N SER A 167 18.62 10.94 -0.43
CA SER A 167 19.33 11.83 0.49
C SER A 167 20.86 11.66 0.35
N GLU A 168 21.62 12.54 0.99
CA GLU A 168 23.10 12.46 1.03
C GLU A 168 23.59 11.10 1.56
N ASP A 169 22.86 10.49 2.49
CA ASP A 169 23.13 9.15 3.04
C ASP A 169 22.66 8.00 2.14
N GLY A 170 22.16 8.29 0.93
CA GLY A 170 21.69 7.29 -0.03
C GLY A 170 20.36 6.64 0.33
N GLN A 171 19.58 7.26 1.21
CA GLN A 171 18.27 6.78 1.66
C GLN A 171 17.12 7.49 0.94
N VAL A 172 15.95 6.85 0.89
CA VAL A 172 14.72 7.51 0.44
C VAL A 172 14.12 8.28 1.61
N GLU A 173 13.73 9.53 1.37
CA GLU A 173 12.91 10.30 2.31
C GLU A 173 11.46 9.81 2.25
N TRP A 174 11.13 8.90 3.17
CA TRP A 174 9.78 8.41 3.41
C TRP A 174 9.00 9.43 4.23
#